data_AF-A0AA35I7K4-F1
#
_entry.id   AF-A0AA35I7K4-F1
#
_cell.length_a   1.000
_cell.length_b   1.000
_cell.length_c   1.000
_cell.angle_alpha   90.00
_cell.angle_beta   90.00
_cell.angle_gamma   90.00
#
_symmetry.space_group_name_H-M   'P 1'
#
loop_
_entity.id
_entity.type
_entity.pdbx_description
1 polymer ?
#
loop_
_entity_poly.entity_id
_entity_poly.type
_entity_poly.pdbx_seq_one_letter_code
_entity_poly.pdbx_strand_id
1 'polypeptide(L)'
;MFSRDLTIAKYDAELFEAMQQEALRQEEHIELIASENYTSPAVMEAQGSVLTNKYAEGYPGKRYYGGCEYVDIVEQLAIDRAKELFGADYANVQPHAGSQANAAVYLALLSAGDTILGMSLAHGGHLTHGASVAPRASCTTPSSTASTATA
;
A
#
# COMPACT_ATOMS: atom_id res chain seq x y z
N MET A 1 4.33 -25.25 -18.03
CA MET A 1 4.27 -23.77 -18.19
C MET A 1 3.07 -23.47 -19.07
N PHE A 2 2.22 -22.51 -18.70
CA PHE A 2 1.02 -22.19 -19.49
C PHE A 2 1.41 -21.65 -20.87
N SER A 3 0.54 -21.86 -21.87
CA SER A 3 0.76 -21.27 -23.19
C SER A 3 0.71 -19.74 -23.08
N ARG A 4 1.61 -19.04 -23.79
CA ARG A 4 1.53 -17.58 -23.94
C ARG A 4 0.26 -17.14 -24.68
N ASP A 5 -0.41 -18.06 -25.36
CA ASP A 5 -1.67 -17.81 -26.03
C ASP A 5 -2.87 -17.77 -25.08
N LEU A 6 -2.70 -18.14 -23.80
CA LEU A 6 -3.73 -18.04 -22.78
C LEU A 6 -3.80 -16.59 -22.28
N THR A 7 -4.73 -15.82 -22.87
CA THR A 7 -5.01 -14.43 -22.50
C THR A 7 -6.40 -14.31 -21.87
N ILE A 8 -6.63 -13.24 -21.12
CA ILE A 8 -7.97 -12.96 -20.55
C ILE A 8 -9.02 -12.88 -21.67
N ALA A 9 -8.72 -12.20 -22.79
CA ALA A 9 -9.63 -12.12 -23.94
C ALA A 9 -10.13 -13.48 -24.48
N LYS A 10 -9.31 -14.55 -24.38
CA LYS A 10 -9.70 -15.90 -24.83
C LYS A 10 -10.32 -16.74 -23.71
N TYR A 11 -9.95 -16.48 -22.47
CA TYR A 11 -10.36 -17.28 -21.31
C TYR A 11 -11.67 -16.75 -20.68
N ASP A 12 -11.79 -15.43 -20.57
CA ASP A 12 -12.88 -14.71 -19.93
C ASP A 12 -13.17 -13.41 -20.70
N ALA A 13 -14.06 -13.51 -21.69
CA ALA A 13 -14.40 -12.40 -22.57
C ALA A 13 -15.15 -11.28 -21.84
N GLU A 14 -15.95 -11.61 -20.82
CA GLU A 14 -16.71 -10.63 -20.03
C GLU A 14 -15.76 -9.79 -19.17
N LEU A 15 -14.79 -10.42 -18.52
CA LEU A 15 -13.75 -9.70 -17.78
C LEU A 15 -12.90 -8.83 -18.70
N PHE A 16 -12.50 -9.36 -19.87
CA PHE A 16 -11.73 -8.59 -20.84
C PHE A 16 -12.47 -7.33 -21.30
N GLU A 17 -13.75 -7.45 -21.65
CA GLU A 17 -14.58 -6.32 -22.04
C GLU A 17 -14.64 -5.26 -20.93
N ALA A 18 -14.85 -5.67 -19.68
CA ALA A 18 -14.86 -4.74 -18.53
C ALA A 18 -13.50 -4.03 -18.34
N MET A 19 -12.38 -4.73 -18.54
CA MET A 19 -11.04 -4.11 -18.49
C MET A 19 -10.86 -3.04 -19.57
N GLN A 20 -11.33 -3.32 -20.79
CA GLN A 20 -11.26 -2.36 -21.91
C GLN A 20 -12.16 -1.14 -21.68
N GLN A 21 -13.34 -1.33 -21.10
CA GLN A 21 -14.24 -0.25 -20.73
C GLN A 21 -13.65 0.66 -19.65
N GLU A 22 -12.95 0.10 -18.65
CA GLU A 22 -12.25 0.93 -17.65
C GLU A 22 -11.07 1.70 -18.25
N ALA A 23 -10.30 1.09 -19.16
CA ALA A 23 -9.24 1.80 -19.88
C ALA A 23 -9.80 2.99 -20.68
N LEU A 24 -10.91 2.78 -21.40
CA LEU A 24 -11.58 3.86 -22.12
C LEU A 24 -12.09 4.96 -21.17
N ARG A 25 -12.73 4.58 -20.05
CA ARG A 25 -13.18 5.54 -19.03
C ARG A 25 -12.03 6.39 -18.53
N GLN A 26 -10.87 5.80 -18.27
CA GLN A 26 -9.68 6.49 -17.80
C GLN A 26 -9.11 7.49 -18.83
N GLU A 27 -9.19 7.17 -20.12
CA GLU A 27 -8.71 8.04 -21.21
C GLU A 27 -9.69 9.18 -21.55
N GLU A 28 -11.00 8.92 -21.47
CA GLU A 28 -12.03 9.89 -21.82
C GLU A 28 -12.40 10.84 -20.67
N HIS A 29 -12.08 10.49 -19.42
CA HIS A 29 -12.43 11.28 -18.25
C HIS A 29 -11.24 12.08 -17.74
N ILE A 30 -11.47 13.34 -17.40
CA ILE A 30 -10.55 14.13 -16.57
C ILE A 30 -10.65 13.65 -15.12
N GLU A 31 -9.66 12.87 -14.66
CA GLU A 31 -9.60 12.40 -13.29
C GLU A 31 -9.15 13.52 -12.33
N LEU A 32 -9.95 13.79 -11.30
CA LEU A 32 -9.75 14.88 -10.33
C LEU A 32 -9.68 14.40 -8.88
N ILE A 33 -9.70 13.09 -8.65
CA ILE A 33 -9.48 12.51 -7.33
C ILE A 33 -8.01 12.71 -6.93
N ALA A 34 -7.77 13.51 -5.89
CA ALA A 34 -6.43 13.94 -5.48
C ALA A 34 -5.45 12.81 -5.09
N SER A 35 -5.97 11.61 -4.80
CA SER A 35 -5.19 10.44 -4.43
C SER A 35 -4.96 9.45 -5.58
N GLU A 36 -5.61 9.66 -6.73
CA GLU A 36 -5.45 8.79 -7.89
C GLU A 36 -4.33 9.29 -8.82
N ASN A 37 -3.79 8.37 -9.60
CA ASN A 37 -2.73 8.65 -10.56
C ASN A 37 -2.66 7.54 -11.63
N TYR A 38 -2.06 7.85 -12.77
CA TYR A 38 -1.75 6.86 -13.81
C TYR A 38 -0.32 6.39 -13.65
N THR A 39 -0.14 5.07 -13.47
CA THR A 39 1.19 4.49 -13.42
C THR A 39 1.78 4.31 -14.82
N SER A 40 3.11 4.18 -14.91
CA SER A 40 3.78 3.97 -16.19
C SER A 40 3.59 2.52 -16.70
N PRO A 41 3.66 2.29 -18.03
CA PRO A 41 3.66 0.95 -18.60
C PRO A 41 4.73 0.02 -18.01
N ALA A 42 5.90 0.56 -17.65
CA ALA A 42 6.97 -0.21 -17.02
C ALA A 42 6.59 -0.76 -15.63
N VAL A 43 5.76 -0.04 -14.87
CA VAL A 43 5.24 -0.52 -13.59
C VAL A 43 4.22 -1.64 -13.82
N MET A 44 3.34 -1.48 -14.80
CA MET A 44 2.36 -2.52 -15.16
C MET A 44 3.05 -3.81 -15.65
N GLU A 45 4.13 -3.69 -16.42
CA GLU A 45 4.97 -4.83 -16.83
C GLU A 45 5.53 -5.58 -15.61
N ALA A 46 6.06 -4.87 -14.63
CA ALA A 46 6.60 -5.47 -13.41
C ALA A 46 5.51 -6.16 -12.57
N GLN A 47 4.33 -5.54 -12.42
CA GLN A 47 3.19 -6.10 -11.68
C GLN A 47 2.63 -7.37 -12.33
N GLY A 48 2.62 -7.45 -13.66
CA GLY A 48 2.18 -8.62 -14.42
C GLY A 48 3.24 -9.70 -14.63
N SER A 49 4.42 -9.57 -14.00
CA SER A 49 5.56 -10.45 -14.23
C SER A 49 5.48 -11.79 -13.48
N VAL A 50 6.39 -12.71 -13.83
CA VAL A 50 6.51 -14.01 -13.16
C VAL A 50 6.97 -13.94 -11.70
N LEU A 51 7.35 -12.76 -11.20
CA LEU A 51 7.71 -12.55 -9.80
C LEU A 51 6.59 -12.94 -8.85
N THR A 52 5.32 -12.83 -9.28
CA THR A 52 4.15 -13.27 -8.51
C THR A 52 4.18 -14.74 -8.09
N ASN A 53 4.95 -15.58 -8.79
CA ASN A 53 5.04 -17.01 -8.49
C ASN A 53 6.01 -17.31 -7.33
N LYS A 54 6.78 -16.31 -6.87
CA LYS A 54 7.87 -16.53 -5.93
C LYS A 54 7.46 -16.18 -4.51
N TYR A 55 7.45 -17.19 -3.64
CA TYR A 55 7.38 -17.01 -2.19
C TYR A 55 8.77 -16.63 -1.65
N ALA A 56 8.84 -15.53 -0.89
CA ALA A 56 10.11 -14.89 -0.48
C ALA A 56 10.08 -14.33 0.95
N GLU A 57 9.46 -15.04 1.91
CA GLU A 57 9.45 -14.63 3.31
C GLU A 57 10.86 -14.42 3.88
N GLY A 58 10.99 -13.39 4.71
CA GLY A 58 12.27 -12.92 5.28
C GLY A 58 12.79 -11.67 4.56
N TYR A 59 14.08 -11.41 4.71
CA TYR A 59 14.77 -10.28 4.09
C TYR A 59 15.82 -10.78 3.08
N PRO A 60 16.32 -9.93 2.17
CA PRO A 60 17.42 -10.30 1.28
C PRO A 60 18.59 -10.94 2.03
N GLY A 61 19.07 -12.09 1.55
CA GLY A 61 20.12 -12.89 2.21
C GLY A 61 19.70 -13.63 3.49
N LYS A 62 18.45 -13.46 3.96
CA LYS A 62 17.87 -14.08 5.16
C LYS A 62 16.46 -14.59 4.88
N ARG A 63 16.33 -15.44 3.86
CA ARG A 63 15.05 -16.01 3.42
C ARG A 63 14.78 -17.35 4.10
N TYR A 64 13.50 -17.66 4.32
CA TYR A 64 13.08 -18.98 4.80
C TYR A 64 13.10 -20.05 3.69
N TYR A 65 13.09 -19.63 2.42
CA TYR A 65 13.04 -20.51 1.26
C TYR A 65 14.23 -20.26 0.32
N GLY A 66 14.70 -21.31 -0.35
CA GLY A 66 15.74 -21.22 -1.37
C GLY A 66 15.27 -20.60 -2.69
N GLY A 67 16.20 -20.33 -3.60
CA GLY A 67 15.92 -19.84 -4.95
C GLY A 67 15.48 -18.37 -5.02
N CYS A 68 15.92 -17.54 -4.05
CA CYS A 68 15.57 -16.11 -3.97
C CYS A 68 16.63 -15.18 -4.59
N GLU A 69 17.61 -15.74 -5.29
CA GLU A 69 18.83 -15.04 -5.75
C GLU A 69 18.51 -13.77 -6.55
N TYR A 70 17.47 -13.82 -7.39
CA TYR A 70 17.07 -12.69 -8.21
C TYR A 70 16.04 -11.76 -7.55
N VAL A 71 15.15 -12.29 -6.69
CA VAL A 71 14.19 -11.43 -5.97
C VAL A 71 14.86 -10.63 -4.86
N ASP A 72 15.98 -11.13 -4.32
CA ASP A 72 16.83 -10.39 -3.40
C ASP A 72 17.45 -9.17 -4.07
N ILE A 73 17.88 -9.28 -5.32
CA ILE A 73 18.37 -8.14 -6.11
C ILE A 73 17.25 -7.11 -6.32
N VAL A 74 16.04 -7.57 -6.67
CA VAL A 74 14.88 -6.68 -6.88
C VAL A 74 14.55 -5.91 -5.60
N GLU A 75 14.46 -6.59 -4.46
CA GLU A 75 14.14 -5.96 -3.18
C GLU A 75 15.26 -5.02 -2.72
N GLN A 76 16.53 -5.41 -2.88
CA GLN A 76 17.67 -4.56 -2.52
C GLN A 76 17.72 -3.27 -3.36
N LEU A 77 17.46 -3.36 -4.67
CA LEU A 77 17.36 -2.18 -5.53
C LEU A 77 16.26 -1.23 -5.08
N ALA A 78 15.10 -1.73 -4.66
CA ALA A 78 14.02 -0.90 -4.15
C ALA A 78 14.39 -0.22 -2.82
N ILE A 79 15.03 -0.96 -1.91
CA ILE A 79 15.52 -0.42 -0.63
C ILE A 79 16.54 0.69 -0.88
N ASP A 80 17.56 0.44 -1.70
CA ASP A 80 18.65 1.38 -1.93
C ASP A 80 18.14 2.67 -2.60
N ARG A 81 17.27 2.54 -3.60
CA ARG A 81 16.67 3.69 -4.29
C ARG A 81 15.75 4.50 -3.39
N ALA A 82 14.97 3.86 -2.52
CA ALA A 82 14.14 4.57 -1.55
C ALA A 82 15.01 5.36 -0.55
N LYS A 83 16.09 4.74 -0.06
CA LYS A 83 17.05 5.40 0.83
C LYS A 83 17.75 6.57 0.14
N GLU A 84 18.20 6.40 -1.10
CA GLU A 84 18.84 7.45 -1.89
C GLU A 84 17.88 8.63 -2.12
N LEU A 85 16.64 8.34 -2.54
CA LEU A 85 15.65 9.36 -2.86
C LEU A 85 15.24 10.19 -1.64
N PHE A 86 15.05 9.55 -0.49
CA PHE A 86 14.54 10.22 0.72
C PHE A 86 15.61 10.55 1.76
N GLY A 87 16.87 10.19 1.52
CA GLY A 87 17.97 10.38 2.48
C GLY A 87 17.78 9.59 3.78
N ALA A 88 17.15 8.40 3.71
CA ALA A 88 16.81 7.60 4.89
C ALA A 88 17.91 6.59 5.26
N ASP A 89 18.10 6.35 6.57
CA ASP A 89 19.05 5.35 7.06
C ASP A 89 18.61 3.91 6.74
N TYR A 90 17.29 3.67 6.76
CA TYR A 90 16.67 2.36 6.54
C TYR A 90 15.39 2.50 5.72
N ALA A 91 15.05 1.44 4.97
CA ALA A 91 13.78 1.32 4.27
C ALA A 91 13.29 -0.14 4.33
N ASN A 92 11.99 -0.34 4.54
CA ASN A 92 11.32 -1.62 4.34
C ASN A 92 10.27 -1.43 3.23
N VAL A 93 10.39 -2.23 2.16
CA VAL A 93 9.58 -2.12 0.92
C VAL A 93 8.53 -3.22 0.79
N GLN A 94 8.29 -3.99 1.85
CA GLN A 94 7.33 -5.11 1.85
C GLN A 94 5.86 -4.77 2.18
N PRO A 95 5.49 -3.63 2.83
CA PRO A 95 4.09 -3.34 3.11
C PRO A 95 3.19 -3.35 1.87
N HIS A 96 2.06 -4.07 1.94
CA HIS A 96 1.17 -4.25 0.80
C HIS A 96 0.31 -3.03 0.46
N ALA A 97 0.07 -2.14 1.44
CA ALA A 97 -0.58 -0.85 1.25
C ALA A 97 -0.21 0.11 2.39
N GLY A 98 -0.60 1.38 2.27
CA GLY A 98 -0.32 2.41 3.29
C GLY A 98 -0.89 2.09 4.67
N SER A 99 -2.04 1.41 4.74
CA SER A 99 -2.63 1.00 6.02
C SER A 99 -1.83 -0.10 6.73
N GLN A 100 -1.29 -1.07 5.99
CA GLN A 100 -0.38 -2.09 6.56
C GLN A 100 0.97 -1.51 6.95
N ALA A 101 1.48 -0.50 6.23
CA ALA A 101 2.68 0.23 6.63
C ALA A 101 2.49 0.89 8.01
N ASN A 102 1.37 1.61 8.19
CA ASN A 102 1.04 2.24 9.48
C ASN A 102 0.85 1.21 10.60
N ALA A 103 0.18 0.08 10.31
CA ALA A 103 0.01 -0.99 11.28
C ALA A 103 1.35 -1.58 11.74
N ALA A 104 2.30 -1.81 10.82
CA ALA A 104 3.62 -2.31 11.15
C ALA A 104 4.42 -1.33 12.04
N VAL A 105 4.31 -0.02 11.78
CA VAL A 105 4.93 1.02 12.61
C VAL A 105 4.36 1.00 14.02
N TYR A 106 3.03 0.92 14.17
CA TYR A 106 2.41 0.84 15.50
C TYR A 106 2.80 -0.44 16.24
N LEU A 107 2.80 -1.60 15.58
CA LEU A 107 3.21 -2.85 16.20
C LEU A 107 4.68 -2.86 16.63
N ALA A 108 5.54 -2.10 15.94
CA ALA A 108 6.96 -1.99 16.29
C ALA A 108 7.23 -1.04 17.46
N LEU A 109 6.41 0.01 17.62
CA LEU A 109 6.69 1.12 18.55
C LEU A 109 5.77 1.18 19.76
N LEU A 110 4.60 0.54 19.71
CA LEU A 110 3.54 0.68 20.69
C LEU A 110 3.08 -0.67 21.23
N SER A 111 2.60 -0.65 22.46
CA SER A 111 1.83 -1.73 23.08
C SER A 111 0.33 -1.45 23.00
N ALA A 112 -0.48 -2.50 23.12
CA ALA A 112 -1.92 -2.34 23.24
C ALA A 112 -2.27 -1.51 24.48
N GLY A 113 -3.03 -0.43 24.28
CA GLY A 113 -3.40 0.52 25.34
C GLY A 113 -2.57 1.81 25.36
N ASP A 114 -1.48 1.88 24.58
CA ASP A 114 -0.72 3.12 24.43
C ASP A 114 -1.53 4.19 23.72
N THR A 115 -1.30 5.44 24.11
CA THR A 115 -1.99 6.60 23.55
C THR A 115 -1.25 7.13 22.32
N ILE A 116 -1.99 7.29 21.22
CA ILE A 116 -1.52 8.01 20.03
C ILE A 116 -2.21 9.37 19.90
N LEU A 117 -1.49 10.35 19.34
CA LEU A 117 -2.04 11.63 18.93
C LEU A 117 -2.12 11.66 17.39
N GLY A 118 -3.33 11.80 16.85
CA GLY A 118 -3.57 11.85 15.42
C GLY A 118 -4.52 12.98 15.03
N MET A 119 -4.44 13.42 13.77
CA MET A 119 -5.39 14.38 13.22
C MET A 119 -6.77 13.73 13.07
N SER A 120 -7.84 14.42 13.48
CA SER A 120 -9.20 13.89 13.37
C SER A 120 -9.63 13.77 11.90
N LEU A 121 -10.47 12.77 11.59
CA LEU A 121 -11.00 12.57 10.24
C LEU A 121 -11.78 13.79 9.73
N ALA A 122 -12.55 14.44 10.61
CA ALA A 122 -13.30 15.66 10.28
C ALA A 122 -12.40 16.86 9.92
N HIS A 123 -11.12 16.82 10.29
CA HIS A 123 -10.12 17.83 9.95
C HIS A 123 -9.08 17.30 8.94
N GLY A 124 -9.42 16.27 8.16
CA GLY A 124 -8.59 15.73 7.08
C GLY A 124 -7.62 14.61 7.50
N GLY A 125 -7.74 14.07 8.71
CA GLY A 125 -6.95 12.92 9.14
C GLY A 125 -7.25 11.66 8.34
N HIS A 126 -6.27 10.74 8.24
CA HIS A 126 -6.49 9.45 7.59
C HIS A 126 -7.16 8.46 8.56
N LEU A 127 -7.87 7.45 8.03
CA LEU A 127 -8.60 6.46 8.84
C LEU A 127 -7.69 5.73 9.84
N THR A 128 -6.42 5.51 9.47
CA THR A 128 -5.43 4.82 10.31
C THR A 128 -4.80 5.71 11.38
N HIS A 129 -5.21 6.97 11.51
CA HIS A 129 -4.70 7.91 12.54
C HIS A 129 -5.58 7.92 13.80
N GLY A 130 -6.30 6.83 14.09
CA GLY A 130 -7.12 6.68 15.30
C GLY A 130 -8.64 6.71 15.09
N ALA A 131 -9.13 6.61 13.85
CA ALA A 131 -10.57 6.63 13.59
C ALA A 131 -11.31 5.37 14.08
N SER A 132 -12.51 5.58 14.65
CA SER A 132 -13.66 4.64 14.73
C SER A 132 -13.49 3.20 14.25
N VAL A 133 -13.35 3.16 12.94
CA VAL A 133 -13.67 2.05 12.08
C VAL A 133 -12.42 1.29 11.64
N ALA A 134 -11.23 1.77 12.04
CA ALA A 134 -9.95 1.12 11.75
C ALA A 134 -9.47 0.28 12.96
N PRO A 135 -8.62 -0.75 12.73
CA PRO A 135 -7.82 -1.37 13.78
C PRO A 135 -6.94 -0.29 14.45
N ARG A 136 -6.97 -0.20 15.77
CA ARG A 136 -6.44 0.95 16.53
C ARG A 136 -5.52 0.53 17.68
N ALA A 137 -4.44 1.30 17.86
CA ALA A 137 -3.91 1.62 19.19
C ALA A 137 -4.85 2.68 19.81
N SER A 138 -5.18 2.58 21.10
CA SER A 138 -6.23 3.40 21.73
C SER A 138 -5.94 4.90 21.59
N CYS A 139 -6.76 5.61 20.82
CA CYS A 139 -6.66 7.06 20.66
C CYS A 139 -7.68 7.74 21.58
N THR A 140 -7.23 8.49 22.58
CA THR A 140 -8.09 9.41 23.33
C THR A 140 -8.16 10.73 22.59
N THR A 141 -9.28 11.01 21.92
CA THR A 141 -9.60 12.37 21.48
C THR A 141 -9.93 13.23 22.71
N PRO A 142 -9.37 14.44 22.86
CA PRO A 142 -9.83 15.36 23.91
C PRO A 142 -11.30 15.69 23.66
N SER A 143 -12.17 15.39 24.62
CA SER A 143 -13.57 15.81 24.57
C SER A 143 -13.62 17.33 24.56
N SER A 144 -14.13 17.95 23.49
CA SER A 144 -14.50 19.36 23.51
C SER A 144 -15.75 19.54 24.37
N THR A 145 -15.58 19.64 25.69
CA THR A 145 -16.63 20.20 26.55
C THR A 145 -16.62 21.71 26.33
N ALA A 146 -17.34 22.17 25.30
CA ALA A 146 -17.74 23.56 25.21
C ALA A 146 -18.67 23.84 26.40
N SER A 147 -18.16 24.48 27.45
CA SER A 147 -18.98 25.02 28.51
C SER A 147 -19.79 26.18 27.92
N THR A 148 -21.07 25.95 27.64
CA THR A 148 -22.05 27.03 27.52
C THR A 148 -22.16 27.70 28.89
N ALA A 149 -21.38 28.75 29.10
CA ALA A 149 -21.66 29.74 30.12
C ALA A 149 -22.76 30.66 29.59
N THR A 150 -23.97 30.45 30.09
CA THR A 150 -25.09 31.38 30.02
C THR A 150 -24.70 32.70 30.70
N ALA A 151 -25.00 33.80 30.02
CA ALA A 151 -25.32 35.09 30.62
C ALA A 151 -26.73 35.47 30.16
#